data_AF-A0A8S3FML0-F1
#
_entry.id   AF-A0A8S3FML0-F1
#
_cell.length_a   1.000
_cell.length_b   1.000
_cell.length_c   1.000
_cell.angle_alpha   90.00
_cell.angle_beta   90.00
_cell.angle_gamma   90.00
#
_symmetry.space_group_name_H-M   'P 1'
#
loop_
_entity.id
_entity.type
_entity.pdbx_description
1 polymer ?
#
loop_
_entity_poly.entity_id
_entity_poly.type
_entity_poly.pdbx_seq_one_letter_code
_entity_poly.pdbx_strand_id
1 'polypeptide(L)'
;ARIRCLALEFDNLYKIRSPVRQCSQFDLTPFDEQILKASVDVDETIEPQSLFEYSSKKPALSSICDLIQINFERNYNDASEKVDLEIPFTANGTCNGIAFWIDYELNENIWLTTGIEHENDSWVNYSKQGVHLLPKPIQMQSGTKLKISTGFDFKQGQFLFEIIY
;
A
#
# COMPACT_ATOMS: atom_id res chain seq x y z
N ALA A 1 -15.14 1.49 10.66
CA ALA A 1 -13.75 1.13 10.31
C ALA A 1 -13.20 2.10 9.28
N ARG A 2 -11.88 2.29 9.24
CA ARG A 2 -11.19 3.13 8.27
C ARG A 2 -10.10 2.34 7.60
N ILE A 3 -10.10 2.30 6.29
CA ILE A 3 -8.99 1.76 5.51
C ILE A 3 -8.00 2.89 5.30
N ARG A 4 -6.75 2.62 5.63
CA ARG A 4 -5.69 3.62 5.65
C ARG A 4 -4.55 3.22 4.73
N CYS A 5 -3.79 4.22 4.30
CA CYS A 5 -2.55 3.97 3.59
C CYS A 5 -1.41 4.90 3.99
N LEU A 6 -0.19 4.46 3.65
CA LEU A 6 1.05 5.20 3.85
C LEU A 6 2.03 4.92 2.71
N ALA A 7 2.59 5.97 2.10
CA ALA A 7 3.67 5.84 1.12
C ALA A 7 5.02 5.65 1.83
N LEU A 8 5.78 4.65 1.38
CA LEU A 8 7.00 4.20 2.04
C LEU A 8 8.19 4.10 1.06
N GLU A 9 9.38 4.21 1.65
CA GLU A 9 10.64 3.82 1.04
C GLU A 9 11.19 2.60 1.80
N PHE A 10 10.87 1.41 1.32
CA PHE A 10 11.39 0.15 1.84
C PHE A 10 12.87 -0.03 1.50
N ASP A 11 13.65 -0.58 2.42
CA ASP A 11 15.07 -0.85 2.18
C ASP A 11 15.27 -2.08 1.27
N ASN A 12 14.47 -3.12 1.49
CA ASN A 12 14.63 -4.41 0.84
C ASN A 12 13.34 -5.02 0.28
N LEU A 13 12.18 -4.75 0.90
CA LEU A 13 10.93 -5.41 0.52
C LEU A 13 10.59 -5.22 -0.96
N TYR A 14 10.77 -4.01 -1.50
CA TYR A 14 10.50 -3.70 -2.92
C TYR A 14 11.28 -4.56 -3.92
N LYS A 15 12.40 -5.17 -3.50
CA LYS A 15 13.26 -5.98 -4.38
C LYS A 15 12.55 -7.26 -4.84
N ILE A 16 11.56 -7.76 -4.10
CA ILE A 16 10.82 -8.98 -4.50
C ILE A 16 9.95 -8.76 -5.76
N ARG A 17 9.65 -7.50 -6.09
CA ARG A 17 8.91 -7.09 -7.31
C ARG A 17 9.74 -6.24 -8.27
N SER A 18 11.02 -6.06 -8.00
CA SER A 18 11.91 -5.26 -8.86
C SER A 18 12.56 -6.13 -9.94
N PRO A 19 12.78 -5.61 -11.15
CA PRO A 19 13.57 -6.31 -12.17
C PRO A 19 15.01 -6.54 -11.68
N VAL A 20 15.56 -7.71 -11.98
CA VAL A 20 16.94 -8.09 -11.62
C VAL A 20 17.95 -7.39 -12.54
N ARG A 21 17.62 -7.28 -13.83
CA ARG A 21 18.42 -6.73 -14.93
C ARG A 21 19.72 -7.47 -15.13
N GLN A 22 20.80 -7.04 -14.48
CA GLN A 22 22.11 -7.64 -14.65
C GLN A 22 22.58 -8.24 -13.33
N CYS A 23 22.95 -9.53 -13.36
CA CYS A 23 23.49 -10.22 -12.19
C CYS A 23 24.76 -10.99 -12.60
N SER A 24 25.86 -10.79 -11.89
CA SER A 24 27.14 -11.46 -12.16
C SER A 24 27.59 -11.38 -13.62
N GLN A 25 27.42 -10.19 -14.23
CA GLN A 25 27.70 -9.89 -15.65
C GLN A 25 26.76 -10.55 -16.67
N PHE A 26 25.79 -11.36 -16.26
CA PHE A 26 24.75 -11.91 -17.13
C PHE A 26 23.58 -10.94 -17.25
N ASP A 27 23.13 -10.73 -18.48
CA ASP A 27 21.91 -9.98 -18.77
C ASP A 27 20.68 -10.88 -18.60
N LEU A 28 19.85 -10.55 -17.62
CA LEU A 28 18.59 -11.20 -17.27
C LEU A 28 17.38 -10.35 -17.66
N THR A 29 17.56 -9.27 -18.44
CA THR A 29 16.44 -8.47 -18.95
C THR A 29 15.37 -9.32 -19.66
N PRO A 30 15.72 -10.33 -20.50
CA PRO A 30 14.71 -11.19 -21.10
C PRO A 30 13.89 -11.99 -20.08
N PHE A 31 14.48 -12.35 -18.94
CA PHE A 31 13.77 -13.01 -17.84
C PHE A 31 12.81 -12.03 -17.16
N ASP A 32 13.29 -10.82 -16.82
CA ASP A 32 12.45 -9.78 -16.22
C ASP A 32 11.22 -9.46 -17.07
N GLU A 33 11.39 -9.35 -18.39
CA GLU A 33 10.29 -9.06 -19.32
C GLU A 33 9.19 -10.13 -19.26
N GLN A 34 9.55 -11.41 -19.19
CA GLN A 34 8.58 -12.51 -19.13
C GLN A 34 7.89 -12.57 -17.76
N ILE A 35 8.67 -12.46 -16.67
CA ILE A 35 8.13 -12.57 -15.32
C ILE A 35 7.26 -11.37 -14.97
N LEU A 36 7.70 -10.15 -15.26
CA LEU A 36 6.91 -8.94 -14.97
C LEU A 36 5.62 -8.91 -15.79
N LYS A 37 5.66 -9.34 -17.06
CA LYS A 37 4.45 -9.45 -17.88
C LYS A 37 3.47 -10.47 -17.30
N ALA A 38 3.95 -11.66 -16.96
CA ALA A 38 3.09 -12.67 -16.36
C ALA A 38 2.53 -12.21 -15.00
N SER A 39 3.35 -11.54 -14.19
CA SER A 39 2.97 -11.00 -12.89
C SER A 39 1.80 -10.03 -12.97
N VAL A 40 1.78 -9.14 -13.95
CA VAL A 40 0.66 -8.20 -14.18
C VAL A 40 -0.68 -8.90 -14.39
N ASP A 41 -0.67 -10.10 -14.99
CA ASP A 41 -1.89 -10.83 -15.33
C ASP A 41 -2.40 -11.73 -14.19
N VAL A 42 -1.51 -12.15 -13.28
CA VAL A 42 -1.82 -13.22 -12.31
C VAL A 42 -1.66 -12.83 -10.85
N ASP A 43 -0.82 -11.85 -10.54
CA ASP A 43 -0.58 -11.43 -9.17
C ASP A 43 -1.63 -10.42 -8.71
N GLU A 44 -1.93 -10.45 -7.42
CA GLU A 44 -2.76 -9.43 -6.79
C GLU A 44 -2.01 -8.09 -6.75
N THR A 45 -2.72 -7.01 -7.05
CA THR A 45 -2.16 -5.65 -6.97
C THR A 45 -1.68 -5.30 -5.57
N ILE A 46 -2.31 -5.84 -4.52
CA ILE A 46 -1.97 -5.59 -3.12
C ILE A 46 -1.66 -6.94 -2.47
N GLU A 47 -0.46 -7.09 -1.94
CA GLU A 47 -0.02 -8.34 -1.34
C GLU A 47 0.04 -8.26 0.18
N PRO A 48 -0.33 -9.33 0.91
CA PRO A 48 -0.22 -9.37 2.36
C PRO A 48 1.22 -9.60 2.82
N GLN A 49 1.80 -8.65 3.55
CA GLN A 49 3.17 -8.70 4.11
C GLN A 49 3.19 -8.42 5.61
N SER A 50 4.09 -9.09 6.34
CA SER A 50 4.34 -8.83 7.77
C SER A 50 5.28 -7.62 7.91
N LEU A 51 4.77 -6.38 7.90
CA LEU A 51 5.64 -5.20 7.83
C LEU A 51 6.51 -4.97 9.07
N PHE A 52 6.21 -5.61 10.20
CA PHE A 52 7.09 -5.60 11.37
C PHE A 52 8.46 -6.27 11.10
N GLU A 53 8.56 -7.15 10.09
CA GLU A 53 9.81 -7.82 9.69
C GLU A 53 10.65 -6.99 8.72
N TYR A 54 10.07 -5.95 8.11
CA TYR A 54 10.70 -5.20 7.03
C TYR A 54 10.98 -3.76 7.44
N SER A 55 12.27 -3.38 7.39
CA SER A 55 12.66 -1.99 7.59
C SER A 55 12.23 -1.09 6.43
N SER A 56 11.82 0.12 6.78
CA SER A 56 11.60 1.23 5.88
C SER A 56 12.38 2.44 6.37
N LYS A 57 12.84 3.30 5.46
CA LYS A 57 13.48 4.56 5.86
C LYS A 57 12.46 5.44 6.59
N LYS A 58 12.88 5.97 7.74
CA LYS A 58 12.11 6.96 8.51
C LYS A 58 12.70 8.37 8.30
N PRO A 59 11.88 9.43 8.30
CA PRO A 59 10.41 9.41 8.41
C PRO A 59 9.76 8.85 7.14
N ALA A 60 8.49 8.40 7.25
CA ALA A 60 7.71 7.98 6.10
C ALA A 60 7.58 9.10 5.05
N LEU A 61 7.31 8.73 3.81
CA LEU A 61 7.29 9.69 2.70
C LEU A 61 6.02 10.54 2.65
N SER A 62 4.92 10.05 3.22
CA SER A 62 3.64 10.75 3.34
C SER A 62 3.11 10.74 4.77
N SER A 63 2.07 11.53 5.04
CA SER A 63 1.20 11.29 6.18
C SER A 63 0.31 10.08 5.96
N ILE A 64 -0.24 9.53 7.05
CA ILE A 64 -1.31 8.52 6.98
C ILE A 64 -2.53 9.15 6.31
N CYS A 65 -3.12 8.46 5.34
CA CYS A 65 -4.32 8.89 4.62
C CYS A 65 -5.47 7.90 4.86
N ASP A 66 -6.66 8.41 5.14
CA ASP A 66 -7.89 7.61 5.19
C ASP A 66 -8.41 7.44 3.75
N LEU A 67 -8.47 6.19 3.27
CA LEU A 67 -8.95 5.86 1.93
C LEU A 67 -10.46 5.73 1.87
N ILE A 68 -11.01 4.86 2.70
CA ILE A 68 -12.44 4.53 2.72
C ILE A 68 -12.87 4.43 4.18
N GLN A 69 -14.00 5.04 4.49
CA GLN A 69 -14.65 4.91 5.79
C GLN A 69 -15.87 4.01 5.66
N ILE A 70 -15.85 2.90 6.39
CA ILE A 70 -16.96 1.95 6.46
C ILE A 70 -17.73 2.19 7.75
N ASN A 71 -19.00 2.56 7.62
CA ASN A 71 -19.95 2.62 8.73
C ASN A 71 -20.72 1.29 8.80
N PHE A 72 -20.45 0.49 9.82
CA PHE A 72 -21.08 -0.82 9.99
C PHE A 72 -22.58 -0.77 10.32
N GLU A 73 -23.11 0.39 10.70
CA GLU A 73 -24.55 0.59 10.93
C GLU A 73 -25.32 0.85 9.61
N ARG A 74 -24.59 1.18 8.54
CA ARG A 74 -25.17 1.46 7.23
C ARG A 74 -25.35 0.16 6.45
N ASN A 75 -26.52 0.00 5.83
CA ASN A 75 -26.70 -1.02 4.79
C ASN A 75 -26.20 -0.48 3.45
N TYR A 76 -25.27 -1.19 2.82
CA TYR A 76 -24.65 -0.81 1.55
C TYR A 76 -25.35 -1.35 0.30
N ASN A 77 -26.41 -2.19 0.43
CA ASN A 77 -27.26 -2.68 -0.68
C ASN A 77 -26.47 -3.13 -1.94
N ASP A 78 -25.42 -3.94 -1.77
CA ASP A 78 -24.57 -4.42 -2.87
C ASP A 78 -23.88 -3.31 -3.70
N ALA A 79 -23.75 -2.09 -3.17
CA ALA A 79 -23.08 -0.99 -3.85
C ALA A 79 -21.57 -1.24 -3.98
N SER A 80 -20.98 -0.67 -5.02
CA SER A 80 -19.54 -0.43 -5.08
C SER A 80 -19.28 1.06 -4.90
N GLU A 81 -18.41 1.43 -3.98
CA GLU A 81 -17.96 2.81 -3.84
C GLU A 81 -16.56 2.93 -4.44
N LYS A 82 -16.33 3.91 -5.32
CA LYS A 82 -15.01 4.29 -5.82
C LYS A 82 -14.69 5.71 -5.36
N VAL A 83 -13.43 5.95 -5.06
CA VAL A 83 -12.91 7.22 -4.58
C VAL A 83 -11.54 7.48 -5.20
N ASP A 84 -11.40 8.67 -5.76
CA ASP A 84 -10.11 9.18 -6.20
C ASP A 84 -9.51 10.02 -5.08
N LEU A 85 -8.25 9.74 -4.73
CA LEU A 85 -7.56 10.38 -3.62
C LEU A 85 -6.16 10.79 -4.05
N GLU A 86 -5.63 11.77 -3.32
CA GLU A 86 -4.26 12.23 -3.47
C GLU A 86 -3.50 11.97 -2.17
N ILE A 87 -2.41 11.21 -2.25
CA ILE A 87 -1.49 11.02 -1.13
C ILE A 87 -0.44 12.14 -1.17
N PRO A 88 -0.45 13.10 -0.23
CA PRO A 88 0.53 14.17 -0.18
C PRO A 88 1.85 13.68 0.40
N PHE A 89 2.94 13.92 -0.33
CA PHE A 89 4.29 13.62 0.15
C PHE A 89 4.76 14.72 1.09
N THR A 90 5.21 14.32 2.27
CA THR A 90 5.73 15.20 3.32
C THR A 90 7.25 15.24 3.32
N ALA A 91 7.91 14.25 2.71
CA ALA A 91 9.36 14.15 2.62
C ALA A 91 9.85 13.84 1.20
N ASN A 92 11.10 14.19 0.91
CA ASN A 92 11.78 13.78 -0.31
C ASN A 92 12.24 12.33 -0.18
N GLY A 93 12.17 11.57 -1.26
CA GLY A 93 12.68 10.19 -1.27
C GLY A 93 12.23 9.39 -2.48
N THR A 94 12.40 8.08 -2.39
CA THR A 94 12.02 7.14 -3.44
C THR A 94 10.86 6.29 -2.98
N CYS A 95 9.65 6.61 -3.45
CA CYS A 95 8.48 5.79 -3.17
C CYS A 95 8.58 4.47 -3.94
N ASN A 96 8.72 3.37 -3.21
CA ASN A 96 8.82 2.03 -3.78
C ASN A 96 7.75 1.07 -3.22
N GLY A 97 6.90 1.54 -2.32
CA GLY A 97 5.72 0.82 -1.87
C GLY A 97 4.68 1.71 -1.22
N ILE A 98 3.44 1.24 -1.21
CA ILE A 98 2.32 1.80 -0.44
C ILE A 98 1.80 0.70 0.47
N ALA A 99 1.76 0.98 1.77
CA ALA A 99 1.16 0.07 2.75
C ALA A 99 -0.30 0.42 2.99
N PHE A 100 -1.11 -0.59 3.29
CA PHE A 100 -2.54 -0.52 3.57
C PHE A 100 -2.89 -1.33 4.81
N TRP A 101 -3.78 -0.80 5.62
CA TRP A 101 -4.32 -1.50 6.78
C TRP A 101 -5.70 -0.96 7.15
N ILE A 102 -6.33 -1.56 8.15
CA ILE A 102 -7.64 -1.15 8.67
C ILE A 102 -7.52 -0.79 10.14
N ASP A 103 -8.11 0.34 10.49
CA ASP A 103 -8.38 0.73 11.86
C ASP A 103 -9.88 0.55 12.16
N TYR A 104 -10.19 -0.17 13.23
CA TYR A 104 -11.53 -0.42 13.71
C TYR A 104 -11.82 0.46 14.92
N GLU A 105 -12.82 1.32 14.78
CA GLU A 105 -13.42 2.03 15.91
C GLU A 105 -14.36 1.06 16.62
N LEU A 106 -14.00 0.65 17.84
CA LEU A 106 -14.83 -0.23 18.65
C LEU A 106 -15.83 0.57 19.49
N ASN A 107 -15.44 1.76 19.93
CA ASN A 107 -16.26 2.80 20.54
C ASN A 107 -15.54 4.16 20.46
N GLU A 108 -16.13 5.22 21.02
CA GLU A 108 -15.63 6.61 20.93
C GLU A 108 -14.15 6.79 21.32
N ASN A 109 -13.59 5.91 22.16
CA ASN A 109 -12.23 6.04 22.69
C ASN A 109 -11.33 4.83 22.40
N ILE A 110 -11.85 3.75 21.83
CA ILE A 110 -11.10 2.52 21.61
C ILE A 110 -10.99 2.22 20.11
N TRP A 111 -9.75 2.22 19.65
CA TRP A 111 -9.37 1.87 18.29
C TRP A 111 -8.52 0.60 18.32
N LEU A 112 -8.83 -0.34 17.42
CA LEU A 112 -8.01 -1.49 17.12
C LEU A 112 -7.37 -1.26 15.74
N THR A 113 -6.05 -1.22 15.67
CA THR A 113 -5.32 -1.15 14.39
C THR A 113 -4.86 -2.53 13.93
N THR A 114 -4.78 -2.72 12.61
CA THR A 114 -4.13 -3.88 11.98
C THR A 114 -2.80 -3.50 11.31
N GLY A 115 -2.35 -2.25 11.48
CA GLY A 115 -1.17 -1.70 10.84
C GLY A 115 -0.27 -0.98 11.83
N ILE A 116 -0.31 0.36 11.85
CA ILE A 116 0.60 1.18 12.65
C ILE A 116 0.02 1.47 14.02
N GLU A 117 0.76 1.13 15.07
CA GLU A 117 0.42 1.51 16.44
C GLU A 117 0.61 3.00 16.68
N HIS A 118 -0.41 3.66 17.25
CA HIS A 118 -0.40 5.10 17.52
C HIS A 118 0.66 5.56 18.53
N GLU A 119 1.14 4.68 19.41
CA GLU A 119 2.04 5.05 20.50
C GLU A 119 3.50 5.16 20.06
N ASN A 120 3.91 4.37 19.07
CA ASN A 120 5.33 4.18 18.73
C ASN A 120 5.61 4.19 17.21
N ASP A 121 4.60 4.43 16.37
CA ASP A 121 4.67 4.37 14.91
C ASP A 121 5.35 3.09 14.40
N SER A 122 5.02 1.94 15.02
CA SER A 122 5.52 0.62 14.65
C SER A 122 4.42 -0.24 14.06
N TRP A 123 4.80 -1.16 13.16
CA TRP A 123 3.87 -2.12 12.58
C TRP A 123 3.52 -3.21 13.60
N VAL A 124 2.24 -3.53 13.73
CA VAL A 124 1.78 -4.64 14.56
C VAL A 124 2.33 -5.98 14.03
N ASN A 125 2.58 -6.92 14.94
CA ASN A 125 3.15 -8.22 14.61
C ASN A 125 2.12 -9.36 14.53
N TYR A 126 0.84 -9.08 14.79
CA TYR A 126 -0.25 -10.07 14.80
C TYR A 126 -1.16 -9.99 13.56
N SER A 127 -0.88 -9.08 12.62
CA SER A 127 -1.57 -8.97 11.33
C SER A 127 -0.55 -8.77 10.22
N LYS A 128 -0.90 -9.24 9.02
CA LYS A 128 -0.26 -8.79 7.79
C LYS A 128 -0.92 -7.50 7.33
N GLN A 129 -0.16 -6.64 6.68
CA GLN A 129 -0.62 -5.42 6.04
C GLN A 129 -0.62 -5.62 4.52
N GLY A 130 -1.55 -4.97 3.83
CA GLY A 130 -1.53 -4.95 2.38
C GLY A 130 -0.38 -4.07 1.89
N VAL A 131 0.34 -4.49 0.86
CA VAL A 131 1.43 -3.72 0.27
C VAL A 131 1.29 -3.75 -1.25
N HIS A 132 1.24 -2.56 -1.85
CA HIS A 132 1.48 -2.42 -3.28
C HIS A 132 2.93 -2.02 -3.49
N LEU A 133 3.73 -2.93 -4.05
CA LEU A 133 5.13 -2.65 -4.41
C LEU A 133 5.20 -2.10 -5.83
N LEU A 134 5.80 -0.92 -5.99
CA LEU A 134 5.87 -0.29 -7.31
C LEU A 134 6.95 -1.01 -8.14
N PRO A 135 6.62 -1.57 -9.32
CA PRO A 135 7.61 -2.20 -10.20
C PRO A 135 8.73 -1.22 -10.62
N LYS A 136 8.37 0.07 -10.70
CA LYS A 136 9.30 1.16 -10.91
C LYS A 136 9.15 2.18 -9.78
N PRO A 137 10.15 2.32 -8.90
CA PRO A 137 10.12 3.33 -7.85
C PRO A 137 10.02 4.75 -8.40
N ILE A 138 9.30 5.62 -7.69
CA ILE A 138 9.01 6.99 -8.09
C ILE A 138 9.81 7.94 -7.20
N GLN A 139 10.55 8.86 -7.80
CA GLN A 139 11.21 9.94 -7.07
C GLN A 139 10.18 10.98 -6.67
N MET A 140 10.09 11.27 -5.38
CA MET A 140 9.11 12.18 -4.82
C MET A 140 9.78 13.32 -4.08
N GLN A 141 9.12 14.48 -4.12
CA GLN A 141 9.52 15.68 -3.40
C GLN A 141 8.42 16.07 -2.43
N SER A 142 8.78 16.66 -1.30
CA SER A 142 7.82 17.21 -0.37
C SER A 142 6.90 18.20 -1.09
N GLY A 143 5.59 18.06 -0.90
CA GLY A 143 4.56 18.84 -1.59
C GLY A 143 4.04 18.24 -2.90
N THR A 144 4.67 17.19 -3.44
CA THR A 144 4.07 16.43 -4.56
C THR A 144 2.96 15.52 -4.05
N LYS A 145 2.13 15.02 -4.97
CA LYS A 145 1.00 14.15 -4.66
C LYS A 145 0.98 12.94 -5.58
N LEU A 146 0.70 11.77 -5.03
CA LEU A 146 0.39 10.58 -5.82
C LEU A 146 -1.13 10.42 -5.92
N LYS A 147 -1.64 10.28 -7.13
CA LYS A 147 -3.06 10.01 -7.36
C LYS A 147 -3.31 8.51 -7.27
N ILE A 148 -4.37 8.15 -6.57
CA ILE A 148 -4.84 6.77 -6.45
C ILE A 148 -6.34 6.76 -6.69
N SER A 149 -6.83 5.72 -7.37
CA SER A 149 -8.24 5.41 -7.48
C SER A 149 -8.48 4.10 -6.74
N THR A 150 -9.30 4.13 -5.71
CA THR A 150 -9.59 2.96 -4.88
C THR A 150 -11.07 2.82 -4.69
N GLY A 151 -11.51 1.67 -4.23
CA GLY A 151 -12.91 1.41 -3.98
C GLY A 151 -13.12 0.15 -3.16
N PHE A 152 -14.36 -0.05 -2.78
CA PHE A 152 -14.80 -1.27 -2.12
C PHE A 152 -16.09 -1.75 -2.77
N ASP A 153 -16.07 -3.00 -3.23
CA ASP A 153 -17.25 -3.72 -3.65
C ASP A 153 -17.85 -4.39 -2.42
N PHE A 154 -18.94 -3.80 -1.88
CA PHE A 154 -19.59 -4.31 -0.67
C PHE A 154 -20.33 -5.62 -0.91
N LYS A 155 -20.64 -5.96 -2.17
CA LYS A 155 -21.28 -7.23 -2.52
C LYS A 155 -20.28 -8.37 -2.50
N GLN A 156 -19.10 -8.15 -3.09
CA GLN A 156 -18.05 -9.17 -3.18
C GLN A 156 -17.12 -9.16 -1.96
N GLY A 157 -17.16 -8.12 -1.14
CA GLY A 157 -16.23 -7.91 -0.04
C GLY A 157 -14.79 -7.67 -0.52
N GLN A 158 -14.64 -7.08 -1.70
CA GLN A 158 -13.34 -6.92 -2.38
C GLN A 158 -12.92 -5.45 -2.46
N PHE A 159 -11.62 -5.23 -2.30
CA PHE A 159 -11.02 -3.94 -2.62
C PHE A 159 -10.80 -3.82 -4.12
N LEU A 160 -11.18 -2.66 -4.64
CA LEU A 160 -10.82 -2.23 -5.98
C LEU A 160 -9.66 -1.27 -5.82
N PHE A 161 -8.53 -1.51 -6.48
CA PHE A 161 -7.38 -0.63 -6.32
C PHE A 161 -6.66 -0.43 -7.65
N GLU A 162 -6.48 0.84 -8.01
CA GLU A 162 -5.80 1.28 -9.21
C GLU A 162 -4.93 2.51 -8.87
N ILE A 163 -3.62 2.39 -9.05
CA ILE A 163 -2.74 3.55 -8.91
C ILE A 163 -2.66 4.27 -10.25
N ILE A 164 -2.98 5.56 -10.23
CA ILE A 164 -2.89 6.43 -11.40
C ILE A 164 -1.68 7.35 -11.19
N TYR A 165 -0.54 6.97 -11.76
CA TYR A 165 0.69 7.77 -11.73
C TYR A 165 0.85 8.67 -12.96
#